data_AF-A0A4P5WD56-F1
#
_entry.id   AF-A0A4P5WD56-F1
#
_cell.length_a   1.000
_cell.length_b   1.000
_cell.length_c   1.000
_cell.angle_alpha   90.00
_cell.angle_beta   90.00
_cell.angle_gamma   90.00
#
_symmetry.space_group_name_H-M   'P 1'
#
loop_
_entity.id
_entity.type
_entity.pdbx_description
1 polymer ?
#
loop_
_entity_poly.entity_id
_entity_poly.type
_entity_poly.pdbx_seq_one_letter_code
_entity_poly.pdbx_strand_id
1 'polypeptide(L)'
;MKWISLALRLAIRCFAEPSLAVDLLRVAWRFRSRNWFRKPPFLPLPDRRYTAWRMYTAYGDHHAVPSADDVARYARWASRTP
;
A
#
# COMPACT_ATOMS: atom_id res chain seq x y z
N MET A 1 14.41 -6.33 1.57
CA MET A 1 14.58 -6.05 0.12
C MET A 1 13.27 -6.16 -0.68
N LYS A 2 12.48 -7.25 -0.59
CA LYS A 2 11.26 -7.47 -1.41
C LYS A 2 10.20 -6.34 -1.33
N TRP A 3 9.99 -5.75 -0.16
CA TRP A 3 9.07 -4.60 0.02
C TRP A 3 9.54 -3.33 -0.70
N ILE A 4 10.86 -3.09 -0.76
CA ILE A 4 11.42 -1.92 -1.44
C ILE A 4 11.25 -2.07 -2.95
N SER A 5 11.50 -3.27 -3.49
CA SER A 5 11.23 -3.54 -4.91
C SER A 5 9.75 -3.43 -5.26
N LEU A 6 8.84 -3.85 -4.37
CA LEU A 6 7.41 -3.64 -4.56
C LEU A 6 7.07 -2.15 -4.59
N ALA A 7 7.55 -1.37 -3.62
CA ALA A 7 7.31 0.06 -3.55
C ALA A 7 7.86 0.80 -4.78
N LEU A 8 9.05 0.45 -5.26
CA LEU A 8 9.64 1.02 -6.48
C LEU A 8 8.81 0.68 -7.72
N ARG A 9 8.37 -0.58 -7.87
CA ARG A 9 7.50 -0.99 -8.99
C ARG A 9 6.18 -0.24 -9.00
N LEU A 10 5.56 -0.06 -7.82
CA LEU A 10 4.34 0.73 -7.69
C LEU A 10 4.59 2.21 -8.00
N ALA A 11 5.69 2.78 -7.51
CA ALA A 11 6.06 4.17 -7.79
C ALA A 11 6.25 4.41 -9.30
N ILE A 12 7.00 3.55 -9.99
CA ILE A 12 7.18 3.60 -11.45
C ILE A 12 5.82 3.50 -12.16
N ARG A 13 4.96 2.59 -11.73
CA ARG A 13 3.63 2.41 -12.32
C ARG A 13 2.72 3.63 -12.11
N CYS A 14 2.82 4.30 -10.96
CA CYS A 14 2.08 5.54 -10.70
C CYS A 14 2.44 6.66 -11.68
N PHE A 15 3.68 6.71 -12.17
CA PHE A 15 4.06 7.69 -13.21
C PHE A 15 3.41 7.38 -14.57
N ALA A 16 3.20 6.10 -14.89
CA ALA A 16 2.51 5.69 -16.12
C ALA A 16 0.98 5.77 -16.00
N GLU A 17 0.42 5.63 -14.79
CA GLU A 17 -1.01 5.57 -14.53
C GLU A 17 -1.41 6.47 -13.34
N PRO A 18 -1.76 7.74 -13.57
CA PRO A 18 -2.04 8.69 -12.50
C PRO A 18 -3.31 8.36 -11.70
N SER A 19 -4.27 7.66 -12.30
CA SER A 19 -5.47 7.16 -11.59
C SER A 19 -5.10 6.16 -10.49
N LEU A 20 -4.15 5.26 -10.76
CA LEU A 20 -3.64 4.32 -9.77
C LEU A 20 -2.95 5.03 -8.60
N ALA A 21 -2.25 6.13 -8.87
CA ALA A 21 -1.63 6.93 -7.81
C ALA A 21 -2.68 7.49 -6.84
N VAL A 22 -3.81 8.00 -7.35
CA VAL A 22 -4.93 8.48 -6.54
C VAL A 22 -5.57 7.34 -5.73
N ASP A 23 -5.76 6.18 -6.34
CA ASP A 23 -6.32 4.99 -5.67
C ASP A 23 -5.43 4.51 -4.53
N LEU A 24 -4.12 4.41 -4.76
CA LEU A 24 -3.14 4.04 -3.74
C LEU A 24 -3.10 5.07 -2.62
N LEU A 25 -3.17 6.36 -2.94
CA LEU A 25 -3.20 7.42 -1.93
C LEU A 25 -4.46 7.35 -1.06
N ARG A 26 -5.64 7.06 -1.64
CA ARG A 26 -6.88 6.85 -0.88
C ARG A 26 -6.77 5.67 0.08
N VAL A 27 -6.23 4.54 -0.39
CA VAL A 27 -6.01 3.36 0.47
C VAL A 27 -5.03 3.69 1.59
N ALA A 28 -3.90 4.32 1.26
CA ALA A 28 -2.91 4.74 2.23
C ALA A 28 -3.52 5.67 3.29
N TRP A 29 -4.32 6.64 2.86
CA TRP A 29 -5.04 7.55 3.75
C TRP A 29 -6.02 6.84 4.68
N ARG A 30 -6.79 5.87 4.16
CA ARG A 30 -7.77 5.10 4.95
C ARG A 30 -7.10 4.27 6.05
N PHE A 31 -5.88 3.77 5.81
CA PHE A 31 -5.13 2.94 6.75
C PHE A 31 -3.97 3.66 7.45
N ARG A 32 -3.88 4.99 7.32
CA ARG A 32 -2.76 5.78 7.84
C ARG A 32 -2.51 5.55 9.33
N SER A 33 -1.24 5.41 9.72
CA SER A 33 -0.87 5.36 11.13
C SER A 33 -1.06 6.73 11.79
N ARG A 34 -1.67 6.84 12.98
CA ARG A 34 -1.96 8.15 13.65
C ARG A 34 -0.76 9.12 13.75
N ASN A 35 0.46 8.59 13.81
CA ASN A 35 1.69 9.38 13.95
C ASN A 35 2.51 9.48 12.66
N TRP A 36 1.89 9.30 11.48
CA TRP A 36 2.59 9.28 10.19
C TRP A 36 3.37 10.57 9.89
N PHE A 37 2.89 11.73 10.35
CA PHE A 37 3.55 13.03 10.20
C PHE A 37 4.76 13.24 11.11
N ARG A 38 4.98 12.39 12.13
CA ARG A 38 6.03 12.61 13.14
C ARG A 38 7.39 12.06 12.69
N LYS A 39 7.42 11.26 11.62
CA LYS A 39 8.65 10.63 11.12
C LYS A 39 8.70 10.75 9.59
N PRO A 40 9.87 11.09 9.01
CA PRO A 40 10.07 10.95 7.57
C PRO A 40 9.80 9.48 7.16
N PRO A 41 9.18 9.23 5.99
CA PRO A 41 9.04 10.12 4.84
C PRO A 41 7.78 11.02 4.83
N PHE A 42 7.08 11.23 5.96
CA PHE A 42 5.87 12.07 6.04
C PHE A 42 4.79 11.70 5.01
N LEU A 43 4.76 10.41 4.63
CA LEU A 43 3.71 9.87 3.78
C LEU A 43 2.67 9.20 4.67
N PRO A 44 1.37 9.25 4.32
CA PRO A 44 0.30 8.61 5.06
C PRO A 44 0.33 7.08 4.85
N LEU A 45 1.45 6.44 5.21
CA LEU A 45 1.64 5.02 5.03
C LEU A 45 0.89 4.23 6.11
N PRO A 46 0.39 3.03 5.74
CA PRO A 46 -0.22 2.15 6.72
C PRO A 46 0.78 1.67 7.76
N ASP A 47 0.27 1.40 8.96
CA ASP A 47 1.09 0.87 10.04
C ASP A 47 1.70 -0.49 9.65
N ARG A 48 2.96 -0.73 10.04
CA ARG A 48 3.66 -1.98 9.74
C ARG A 48 3.00 -3.18 10.41
N ARG A 49 2.50 -3.03 11.64
CA ARG A 49 1.81 -4.10 12.37
C ARG A 49 0.47 -4.43 11.71
N TYR A 50 -0.24 -3.39 11.26
CA TYR A 50 -1.47 -3.58 10.49
C TYR A 50 -1.20 -4.33 9.18
N THR A 51 -0.19 -3.89 8.42
CA THR A 51 0.20 -4.54 7.17
C THR A 51 0.60 -6.00 7.39
N ALA A 52 1.40 -6.31 8.41
CA ALA A 52 1.80 -7.68 8.75
C ALA A 52 0.60 -8.58 9.06
N TRP A 53 -0.36 -8.09 9.86
CA TRP A 53 -1.60 -8.80 10.13
C TRP A 53 -2.45 -9.02 8.87
N ARG A 54 -2.50 -8.02 7.97
CA ARG A 54 -3.17 -8.17 6.67
C ARG A 54 -2.50 -9.22 5.79
N MET A 55 -1.17 -9.30 5.80
CA MET A 55 -0.45 -10.32 5.04
C MET A 55 -0.69 -11.71 5.61
N TYR A 56 -0.71 -11.85 6.94
CA TYR A 56 -1.06 -13.11 7.59
C TYR A 56 -2.48 -13.59 7.25
N THR A 57 -3.46 -12.69 7.31
CA THR A 57 -4.86 -13.06 7.02
C THR A 57 -5.13 -13.35 5.54
N ALA A 58 -4.42 -12.70 4.62
CA ALA A 58 -4.62 -12.88 3.19
C ALA A 58 -3.74 -13.98 2.57
N TYR A 59 -2.52 -14.17 3.08
CA TYR A 59 -1.49 -15.04 2.49
C TYR A 59 -0.94 -16.10 3.46
N GLY A 60 -1.40 -16.14 4.71
CA GLY A 60 -0.95 -17.10 5.74
C GLY A 60 0.42 -16.78 6.36
N ASP A 61 1.11 -15.73 5.90
CA ASP A 61 2.43 -15.33 6.37
C ASP A 61 2.51 -13.81 6.63
N HIS A 62 3.04 -13.44 7.81
CA HIS A 62 3.26 -12.04 8.21
C HIS A 62 4.30 -11.33 7.34
N HIS A 63 5.18 -12.09 6.69
CA HIS A 63 6.26 -11.58 5.84
C HIS A 63 5.97 -11.72 4.34
N ALA A 64 4.79 -12.23 3.96
CA ALA A 64 4.38 -12.29 2.57
C ALA A 64 4.42 -10.90 1.93
N VAL A 65 4.96 -10.83 0.72
CA VAL A 65 5.01 -9.60 -0.08
C VAL A 65 4.09 -9.80 -1.27
N PRO A 66 3.00 -9.02 -1.38
CA PRO A 66 2.06 -9.16 -2.48
C PRO A 66 2.71 -8.71 -3.79
N SER A 67 2.17 -9.14 -4.92
CA SER A 67 2.61 -8.62 -6.23
C SER A 67 2.14 -7.17 -6.42
N ALA A 68 2.82 -6.41 -7.27
CA ALA A 68 2.40 -5.04 -7.60
C ALA A 68 1.00 -5.02 -8.24
N ASP A 69 0.66 -6.06 -9.02
CA ASP A 69 -0.66 -6.21 -9.63
C ASP A 69 -1.77 -6.48 -8.60
N ASP A 70 -1.49 -7.28 -7.56
CA ASP A 70 -2.45 -7.51 -6.48
C ASP A 70 -2.75 -6.22 -5.71
N VAL A 71 -1.70 -5.46 -5.39
CA VAL A 71 -1.85 -4.16 -4.72
C VAL A 71 -2.63 -3.17 -5.59
N ALA A 72 -2.34 -3.11 -6.90
CA ALA A 72 -3.05 -2.24 -7.83
C ALA A 72 -4.52 -2.63 -7.99
N ARG A 73 -4.83 -3.93 -8.13
CA ARG A 73 -6.20 -4.44 -8.18
C ARG A 73 -6.96 -4.09 -6.90
N TYR A 74 -6.34 -4.33 -5.74
CA TYR A 74 -6.93 -4.00 -4.45
C TYR A 74 -7.22 -2.49 -4.32
N ALA A 75 -6.27 -1.63 -4.73
CA ALA A 75 -6.43 -0.19 -4.65
C ALA A 75 -7.60 0.31 -5.50
N ARG A 76 -7.71 -0.17 -6.74
CA ARG A 76 -8.84 0.16 -7.65
C ARG A 76 -10.18 -0.32 -7.12
N TRP A 77 -10.23 -1.51 -6.51
CA TRP A 77 -11.45 -2.02 -5.91
C TRP A 77 -11.86 -1.19 -4.68
N ALA A 78 -10.88 -0.90 -3.80
CA ALA A 78 -11.10 -0.14 -2.58
C ALA A 78 -11.45 1.33 -2.84
N SER A 79 -11.04 1.90 -3.98
CA SER A 79 -11.38 3.28 -4.35
C SER A 79 -12.78 3.42 -4.96
N ARG A 80 -13.32 2.35 -5.55
CA ARG A 80 -14.68 2.28 -6.11
C ARG A 80 -15.73 1.91 -5.08
N THR A 81 -15.33 1.27 -3.99
CA THR A 81 -16.23 0.86 -2.91
C THR A 81 -16.27 1.96 -1.84
N PRO A 82 -17.42 2.59 -1.57
CA PRO A 82 -17.55 3.65 -0.56
C PRO A 82 -17.20 3.15 0.87
#